data_AF-A0A3A1NZB1-F1
#
_entry.id   AF-A0A3A1NZB1-F1
#
_cell.length_a   1.000
_cell.length_b   1.000
_cell.length_c   1.000
_cell.angle_alpha   90.00
_cell.angle_beta   90.00
_cell.angle_gamma   90.00
#
_symmetry.space_group_name_H-M   'P 1'
#
loop_
_entity.id
_entity.type
_entity.pdbx_description
1 polymer ?
#
loop_
_entity_poly.entity_id
_entity_poly.type
_entity_poly.pdbx_seq_one_letter_code
_entity_poly.pdbx_strand_id
1 'polypeptide(L)'
;MRMKRPKRLVKHLNRMAGTRGTLDTNALNRFSGWAVARGEKDVVIEAWIDGKSVASAKPGVERPDVERALPEYKRARHSGFTIEVPLNAIPDDRVVDAKITARPDASWAPRVWLGTASLAGAGLIAKLASAPKTGIVGPFPAPVIDVVAAFQPAAVDDLLSPSGQRQFIAALRDILLVPALRETPAIADYIRYLSAIAAHFVFVDRFFPTPNPRARAGSADFHGKPNSVGEITAIAHQLYVLKSYGVEGDFAEFGCFKGFSSSMLSFACQQLGLKMHIFDSFEGLPEAKHSGYTAGDYAGSLEEVTENIRRLGVVEQVTCHKGFYADTFRDYRPPQLMCLWMDVDLEVSAKDLMVVADRLEPRASLFSHECVADMFVDGEIINEPNPSNPIPPVLDRFEELGRPLTGHHVHGHTGAFWPRSGGIPVVHHEPLTWLLRILRQEVLK
;
A
#
# COMPACT_ATOMS: atom_id res chain seq x y z
N MET A 1 23.06 -4.56 -7.50
CA MET A 1 23.48 -5.50 -6.43
C MET A 1 23.83 -4.70 -5.17
N ARG A 2 22.84 -4.35 -4.34
CA ARG A 2 23.05 -3.53 -3.12
C ARG A 2 23.57 -4.45 -2.01
N MET A 3 24.82 -4.29 -1.58
CA MET A 3 25.39 -5.08 -0.48
C MET A 3 24.56 -4.89 0.81
N LYS A 4 23.81 -5.92 1.22
CA LYS A 4 23.29 -5.99 2.59
C LYS A 4 24.46 -6.15 3.57
N ARG A 5 24.41 -5.37 4.64
CA ARG A 5 25.39 -5.29 5.75
C ARG A 5 25.79 -6.64 6.33
N PRO A 6 27.09 -6.89 6.57
CA PRO A 6 27.53 -7.67 7.72
C PRO A 6 27.79 -6.70 8.88
N LYS A 7 26.77 -6.40 9.69
CA LYS A 7 26.89 -5.55 10.90
C LYS A 7 28.02 -5.99 11.85
N ARG A 8 28.43 -7.27 11.79
CA ARG A 8 29.49 -7.85 12.62
C ARG A 8 30.90 -7.52 12.14
N LEU A 9 31.16 -7.45 10.83
CA LEU A 9 32.50 -7.26 10.27
C LEU A 9 33.01 -5.82 10.45
N VAL A 10 32.14 -4.83 10.24
CA VAL A 10 32.45 -3.40 10.45
C VAL A 10 32.69 -3.09 11.93
N LYS A 11 31.90 -3.67 12.85
CA LYS A 11 32.14 -3.56 14.31
C LYS A 11 33.51 -4.13 14.72
N HIS A 12 33.95 -5.20 14.06
CA HIS A 12 35.23 -5.85 14.35
C HIS A 12 36.42 -5.02 13.82
N LEU A 13 36.32 -4.48 12.60
CA LEU A 13 37.32 -3.59 12.00
C LEU A 13 37.47 -2.27 12.77
N ASN A 14 36.36 -1.66 13.20
CA ASN A 14 36.38 -0.43 14.03
C ASN A 14 37.01 -0.66 15.41
N ARG A 15 36.92 -1.89 15.96
CA ARG A 15 37.57 -2.25 17.23
C ARG A 15 39.10 -2.33 17.12
N MET A 16 39.64 -2.76 15.99
CA MET A 16 41.09 -2.85 15.77
C MET A 16 41.75 -1.49 15.49
N ALA A 17 41.01 -0.52 14.93
CA ALA A 17 41.53 0.80 14.56
C ALA A 17 41.63 1.82 15.72
N GLY A 18 41.11 1.49 16.91
CA GLY A 18 41.09 2.41 18.07
C GLY A 18 40.18 3.64 17.90
N THR A 19 39.47 3.77 16.78
CA THR A 19 38.49 4.83 16.53
C THR A 19 37.08 4.25 16.57
N ARG A 20 36.18 4.88 17.32
CA ARG A 20 34.78 4.47 17.47
C ARG A 20 33.88 5.64 17.17
N GLY A 21 32.65 5.36 16.74
CA GLY A 21 31.65 6.38 16.53
C GLY A 21 30.42 5.80 15.87
N THR A 22 29.40 6.64 15.73
CA THR A 22 28.20 6.36 14.97
C THR A 22 27.62 7.66 14.43
N LEU A 23 26.89 7.54 13.34
CA LEU A 23 25.94 8.55 12.92
C LEU A 23 24.65 8.34 13.72
N ASP A 24 24.18 9.35 14.44
CA ASP A 24 22.99 9.25 15.28
C ASP A 24 21.73 9.62 14.49
N THR A 25 21.78 10.72 13.74
CA THR A 25 20.65 11.20 12.95
C THR A 25 21.12 12.06 11.77
N ASN A 26 20.21 12.31 10.84
CA ASN A 26 20.39 13.24 9.74
C ASN A 26 19.08 13.99 9.45
N ALA A 27 19.22 15.24 9.01
CA ALA A 27 18.15 16.05 8.46
C ALA A 27 18.61 16.53 7.09
N LEU A 28 18.14 15.85 6.03
CA LEU A 28 18.61 16.05 4.66
C LEU A 28 20.15 15.98 4.57
N ASN A 29 20.82 17.05 4.16
CA ASN A 29 22.27 17.17 3.99
C ASN A 29 23.04 17.45 5.29
N ARG A 30 22.36 17.54 6.44
CA ARG A 30 22.97 17.75 7.76
C ARG A 30 22.98 16.47 8.56
N PHE A 31 24.09 16.21 9.22
CA PHE A 31 24.38 14.97 9.93
C PHE A 31 24.86 15.27 11.34
N SER A 32 24.44 14.46 12.30
CA SER A 32 24.98 14.52 13.66
C SER A 32 25.25 13.13 14.21
N GLY A 33 26.23 13.06 15.11
CA GLY A 33 26.66 11.82 15.71
C GLY A 33 27.77 12.04 16.72
N TRP A 34 28.52 10.99 17.01
CA TRP A 34 29.73 11.10 17.82
C TRP A 34 30.86 10.24 17.27
N ALA A 35 32.10 10.66 17.52
CA ALA A 35 33.27 9.84 17.26
C ALA A 35 34.41 10.15 18.24
N VAL A 36 35.17 9.12 18.58
CA VAL A 36 36.31 9.15 19.49
C VAL A 36 37.46 8.32 18.93
N ALA A 37 38.69 8.73 19.24
CA ALA A 37 39.90 7.94 18.97
C ALA A 37 40.63 7.66 20.30
N ARG A 38 41.30 6.51 20.38
CA ARG A 38 42.15 6.17 21.53
C ARG A 38 43.30 7.17 21.67
N GLY A 39 43.70 7.42 22.92
CA GLY A 39 44.73 8.39 23.28
C GLY A 39 44.19 9.81 23.35
N GLU A 40 45.08 10.79 23.22
CA GLU A 40 44.76 12.23 23.24
C GLU A 40 44.55 12.82 21.84
N LYS A 41 44.33 11.97 20.84
CA LYS A 41 44.21 12.42 19.45
C LYS A 41 42.84 13.07 19.20
N ASP A 42 42.85 14.14 18.42
CA ASP A 42 41.63 14.69 17.82
C ASP A 42 41.07 13.70 16.81
N VAL A 43 39.80 13.89 16.48
CA VAL A 43 39.11 13.17 15.41
C VAL A 43 38.68 14.18 14.36
N VAL A 44 38.85 13.81 13.09
CA VAL A 44 38.30 14.53 11.95
C VAL A 44 37.15 13.70 11.39
N ILE A 45 35.99 14.34 11.24
CA ILE A 45 34.83 13.80 10.55
C ILE A 45 34.89 14.26 9.12
N GLU A 46 34.67 13.36 8.17
CA GLU A 46 34.69 13.65 6.74
C GLU A 46 33.43 13.08 6.09
N ALA A 47 32.75 13.90 5.28
CA ALA A 47 31.66 13.46 4.41
C ALA A 47 32.18 13.23 3.00
N TRP A 48 31.81 12.10 2.41
CA TRP A 48 32.27 11.67 1.09
C TRP A 48 31.11 11.42 0.15
N ILE A 49 31.20 11.95 -1.07
CA ILE A 49 30.31 11.67 -2.19
C ILE A 49 31.18 11.25 -3.37
N ASP A 50 30.83 10.14 -4.03
CA ASP A 50 31.54 9.61 -5.21
C ASP A 50 33.07 9.50 -5.01
N GLY A 51 33.50 9.14 -3.79
CA GLY A 51 34.92 8.99 -3.47
C GLY A 51 35.68 10.31 -3.22
N LYS A 52 35.02 11.46 -3.28
CA LYS A 52 35.59 12.78 -2.96
C LYS A 52 35.13 13.26 -1.59
N SER A 53 36.06 13.79 -0.79
CA SER A 53 35.72 14.49 0.46
C SER A 53 35.09 15.83 0.12
N VAL A 54 33.86 16.07 0.58
CA VAL A 54 33.06 17.25 0.26
C VAL A 54 32.85 18.18 1.46
N ALA A 55 33.03 17.65 2.68
CA ALA A 55 32.98 18.42 3.91
C ALA A 55 33.86 17.76 4.98
N SER A 56 34.34 18.56 5.91
CA SER A 56 35.01 18.09 7.12
C SER A 56 34.55 18.86 8.35
N ALA A 57 34.57 18.21 9.50
CA ALA A 57 34.22 18.80 10.79
C ALA A 57 35.09 18.21 11.90
N LYS A 58 35.23 18.94 13.00
CA LYS A 58 35.80 18.43 14.24
C LYS A 58 34.69 18.26 15.29
N PRO A 59 34.76 17.24 16.16
CA PRO A 59 33.88 17.14 17.31
C PRO A 59 34.02 18.34 18.25
N GLY A 60 33.02 18.53 19.10
CA GLY A 60 32.99 19.58 20.12
C GLY A 60 31.67 19.66 20.89
N VAL A 61 30.63 18.96 20.43
CA VAL A 61 29.34 18.89 21.13
C VAL A 61 29.45 17.94 22.31
N GLU A 62 28.92 18.35 23.47
CA GLU A 62 28.95 17.54 24.68
C GLU A 62 28.13 16.24 24.54
N ARG A 63 28.71 15.12 24.98
CA ARG A 63 28.15 13.77 25.01
C ARG A 63 28.50 13.02 26.30
N PRO A 64 27.89 13.40 27.45
CA PRO A 64 28.10 12.72 28.73
C PRO A 64 27.71 11.24 28.70
N ASP A 65 26.75 10.86 27.85
CA ASP A 65 26.35 9.48 27.61
C ASP A 65 27.49 8.65 26.97
N VAL A 66 28.23 9.24 26.03
CA VAL A 66 29.38 8.60 25.38
C VAL A 66 30.55 8.48 26.35
N GLU A 67 30.81 9.52 27.15
CA GLU A 67 31.82 9.48 28.23
C GLU A 67 31.55 8.35 29.22
N ARG A 68 30.30 8.23 29.70
CA ARG A 68 29.92 7.15 30.62
C ARG A 68 30.08 5.76 29.99
N ALA A 69 29.81 5.62 28.69
CA ALA A 69 29.91 4.34 27.99
C ALA A 69 31.35 3.98 27.57
N LEU A 70 32.23 4.97 27.41
CA LEU A 70 33.59 4.84 26.91
C LEU A 70 34.59 5.64 27.78
N PRO A 71 34.69 5.36 29.09
CA PRO A 71 35.50 6.15 30.02
C PRO A 71 37.00 6.10 29.71
N GLU A 72 37.46 5.11 28.94
CA GLU A 72 38.86 5.00 28.51
C GLU A 72 39.24 5.98 27.39
N TYR A 73 38.26 6.68 26.80
CA TYR A 73 38.49 7.65 25.73
C TYR A 73 38.47 9.07 26.30
N LYS A 74 39.65 9.67 26.49
CA LYS A 74 39.83 10.98 27.15
C LYS A 74 38.97 12.12 26.58
N ARG A 75 38.62 12.06 25.28
CA ARG A 75 37.82 13.08 24.60
C ARG A 75 36.34 12.70 24.41
N ALA A 76 35.88 11.64 25.09
CA ALA A 76 34.50 11.16 24.95
C ALA A 76 33.44 12.22 25.31
N ARG A 77 33.71 13.06 26.32
CA ARG A 77 32.77 14.12 26.75
C ARG A 77 32.43 15.13 25.65
N HIS A 78 33.33 15.41 24.72
CA HIS A 78 33.11 16.39 23.63
C HIS A 78 33.16 15.72 22.26
N SER A 79 32.78 14.44 22.22
CA SER A 79 32.87 13.60 21.01
C SER A 79 31.76 13.84 19.99
N GLY A 80 30.75 14.63 20.33
CA GLY A 80 29.64 14.93 19.44
C GLY A 80 30.06 15.83 18.30
N PHE A 81 29.54 15.57 17.10
CA PHE A 81 29.79 16.38 15.92
C PHE A 81 28.49 16.73 15.20
N THR A 82 28.56 17.81 14.43
CA THR A 82 27.64 18.10 13.32
C THR A 82 28.46 18.31 12.05
N ILE A 83 27.95 17.85 10.92
CA ILE A 83 28.57 18.08 9.61
C ILE A 83 27.47 18.31 8.58
N GLU A 84 27.65 19.33 7.74
CA GLU A 84 26.75 19.68 6.66
C GLU A 84 27.44 19.42 5.33
N VAL A 85 26.79 18.65 4.46
CA VAL A 85 27.23 18.47 3.08
C VAL A 85 26.78 19.69 2.28
N PRO A 86 27.70 20.43 1.63
CA PRO A 86 27.34 21.56 0.78
C PRO A 86 26.40 21.10 -0.36
N LEU A 87 25.32 21.84 -0.59
CA LEU A 87 24.33 21.47 -1.60
C LEU A 87 24.94 21.41 -3.02
N ASN A 88 25.90 22.29 -3.33
CA ASN A 88 26.62 22.30 -4.61
C ASN A 88 27.57 21.10 -4.79
N ALA A 89 27.83 20.31 -3.74
CA ALA A 89 28.60 19.08 -3.83
C ALA A 89 27.71 17.86 -4.14
N ILE A 90 26.38 18.02 -4.08
CA ILE A 90 25.39 17.00 -4.44
C ILE A 90 25.08 17.19 -5.93
N PRO A 91 25.33 16.18 -6.79
CA PRO A 91 24.93 16.23 -8.19
C PRO A 91 23.44 16.51 -8.34
N ASP A 92 23.07 17.44 -9.21
CA ASP A 92 21.73 18.02 -9.26
C ASP A 92 20.65 17.05 -9.76
N ASP A 93 21.03 16.10 -10.60
CA ASP A 93 20.15 15.26 -11.42
C ASP A 93 19.97 13.82 -10.90
N ARG A 94 20.63 13.46 -9.79
CA ARG A 94 20.64 12.07 -9.30
C ARG A 94 20.64 11.95 -7.78
N VAL A 95 20.38 10.72 -7.34
CA VAL A 95 20.58 10.28 -5.96
C VAL A 95 22.06 9.89 -5.77
N VAL A 96 22.65 10.29 -4.65
CA VAL A 96 24.01 9.91 -4.24
C VAL A 96 24.03 9.43 -2.80
N ASP A 97 25.00 8.57 -2.47
CA ASP A 97 25.23 8.14 -1.10
C ASP A 97 26.31 9.02 -0.45
N ALA A 98 25.93 9.79 0.56
CA ALA A 98 26.85 10.52 1.42
C ALA A 98 27.39 9.59 2.51
N LYS A 99 28.67 9.24 2.42
CA LYS A 99 29.36 8.39 3.41
C LYS A 99 30.05 9.24 4.46
N ILE A 100 29.64 9.08 5.71
CA ILE A 100 30.24 9.78 6.86
C ILE A 100 31.30 8.89 7.49
N THR A 101 32.50 9.43 7.65
CA THR A 101 33.66 8.72 8.21
C THR A 101 34.33 9.54 9.31
N ALA A 102 35.05 8.86 10.19
CA ALA A 102 35.92 9.46 11.19
C ALA A 102 37.32 8.90 11.07
N ARG A 103 38.33 9.73 11.33
CA ARG A 103 39.71 9.29 11.52
C ARG A 103 40.38 10.11 12.60
N PRO A 104 41.40 9.58 13.30
CA PRO A 104 42.27 10.40 14.12
C PRO A 104 42.89 11.54 13.29
N ASP A 105 43.16 12.67 13.94
CA ASP A 105 43.88 13.82 13.37
C ASP A 105 45.39 13.49 13.26
N ALA A 106 45.69 12.44 12.49
CA ALA A 106 47.02 11.97 12.13
C ALA A 106 46.94 11.40 10.71
N SER A 107 47.86 11.80 9.85
CA SER A 107 47.81 11.60 8.40
C SER A 107 47.81 10.13 7.93
N TRP A 108 48.24 9.18 8.76
CA TRP A 108 48.35 7.76 8.42
C TRP A 108 47.27 6.86 9.09
N ALA A 109 46.40 7.43 9.92
CA ALA A 109 45.43 6.62 10.67
C ALA A 109 44.25 6.19 9.79
N PRO A 110 43.76 4.93 9.93
CA PRO A 110 42.68 4.41 9.09
C PRO A 110 41.35 5.12 9.36
N ARG A 111 40.56 5.31 8.31
CA ARG A 111 39.19 5.83 8.39
C ARG A 111 38.24 4.75 8.88
N VAL A 112 37.36 5.14 9.79
CA VAL A 112 36.25 4.35 10.30
C VAL A 112 34.94 4.87 9.70
N TRP A 113 34.10 3.95 9.22
CA TRP A 113 32.78 4.28 8.68
C TRP A 113 31.77 4.47 9.81
N LEU A 114 31.12 5.64 9.85
CA LEU A 114 30.11 5.99 10.85
C LEU A 114 28.69 5.72 10.35
N GLY A 115 28.41 6.02 9.08
CA GLY A 115 27.09 5.87 8.49
C GLY A 115 27.04 6.32 7.04
N THR A 116 25.91 6.06 6.39
CA THR A 116 25.61 6.50 5.02
C THR A 116 24.16 6.96 4.99
N ALA A 117 23.90 8.05 4.26
CA ALA A 117 22.54 8.46 3.90
C ALA A 117 22.48 8.76 2.40
N SER A 118 21.35 8.44 1.79
CA SER A 118 21.09 8.81 0.40
C SER A 118 20.53 10.22 0.34
N LEU A 119 21.13 11.05 -0.52
CA LEU A 119 20.75 12.44 -0.79
C LEU A 119 20.32 12.56 -2.25
N ALA A 120 19.38 13.44 -2.55
CA ALA A 120 18.99 13.77 -3.92
C ALA A 120 19.37 15.21 -4.25
N GLY A 121 19.80 15.44 -5.49
CA GLY A 121 20.01 16.77 -6.04
C GLY A 121 18.71 17.57 -6.16
N ALA A 122 18.83 18.90 -6.16
CA ALA A 122 17.68 19.81 -6.16
C ALA A 122 16.89 19.71 -7.48
N GLY A 123 17.57 19.57 -8.62
CA GLY A 123 16.97 19.37 -9.93
C GLY A 123 16.16 18.08 -10.03
N LEU A 124 16.65 16.97 -9.48
CA LEU A 124 15.89 15.72 -9.40
C LEU A 124 14.65 15.87 -8.52
N ILE A 125 14.78 16.49 -7.34
CA ILE A 125 13.65 16.75 -6.44
C ILE A 125 12.59 17.57 -7.16
N ALA A 126 12.99 18.67 -7.82
CA ALA A 126 12.09 19.51 -8.59
C ALA A 126 11.42 18.74 -9.73
N LYS A 127 12.20 17.95 -10.49
CA LYS A 127 11.70 17.11 -11.59
C LYS A 127 10.61 16.15 -11.13
N LEU A 128 10.79 15.48 -9.99
CA LEU A 128 9.77 14.55 -9.48
C LEU A 128 8.57 15.31 -8.89
N ALA A 129 8.79 16.43 -8.21
CA ALA A 129 7.71 17.25 -7.66
C ALA A 129 6.78 17.82 -8.74
N SER A 130 7.30 18.07 -9.94
CA SER A 130 6.56 18.53 -11.11
C SER A 130 6.57 17.51 -12.25
N ALA A 131 6.47 16.21 -11.93
CA ALA A 131 6.50 15.15 -12.93
C ALA A 131 5.41 15.38 -14.00
N PRO A 132 5.75 15.29 -15.31
CA PRO A 132 4.79 15.51 -16.37
C PRO A 132 3.78 14.36 -16.42
N LYS A 133 2.53 14.69 -16.77
CA LYS A 133 1.48 13.69 -17.00
C LYS A 133 1.87 12.80 -18.17
N THR A 134 2.01 11.50 -17.91
CA THR A 134 2.41 10.50 -18.92
C THR A 134 1.23 9.99 -19.73
N GLY A 135 0.03 9.99 -19.15
CA GLY A 135 -1.15 9.36 -19.74
C GLY A 135 -1.12 7.83 -19.72
N ILE A 136 -0.11 7.23 -19.07
CA ILE A 136 -0.02 5.77 -18.90
C ILE A 136 -1.15 5.32 -17.97
N VAL A 137 -1.88 4.30 -18.40
CA VAL A 137 -2.93 3.65 -17.60
C VAL A 137 -2.38 2.33 -17.06
N GLY A 138 -2.56 2.13 -15.76
CA GLY A 138 -2.12 0.94 -15.06
C GLY A 138 -2.70 0.85 -13.66
N PRO A 139 -2.37 -0.21 -12.91
CA PRO A 139 -2.98 -0.52 -11.63
C PRO A 139 -2.41 0.27 -10.45
N PHE A 140 -1.73 1.38 -10.71
CA PHE A 140 -1.19 2.29 -9.71
C PHE A 140 -1.74 3.69 -9.92
N PRO A 141 -1.71 4.56 -8.90
CA PRO A 141 -2.26 5.90 -9.05
C PRO A 141 -1.53 6.69 -10.15
N ALA A 142 -2.27 7.39 -11.02
CA ALA A 142 -1.68 8.09 -12.17
C ALA A 142 -0.54 9.06 -11.78
N PRO A 143 -0.66 9.90 -10.74
CA PRO A 143 0.44 10.78 -10.33
C PRO A 143 1.67 10.03 -9.80
N VAL A 144 1.50 8.82 -9.26
CA VAL A 144 2.62 7.98 -8.79
C VAL A 144 3.32 7.34 -9.99
N ILE A 145 2.58 6.94 -11.01
CA ILE A 145 3.15 6.49 -12.29
C ILE A 145 3.97 7.60 -12.93
N ASP A 146 3.45 8.83 -12.97
CA ASP A 146 4.17 9.99 -13.52
C ASP A 146 5.51 10.22 -12.80
N VAL A 147 5.52 10.17 -11.47
CA VAL A 147 6.73 10.31 -10.65
C VAL A 147 7.73 9.17 -10.92
N VAL A 148 7.26 7.91 -10.96
CA VAL A 148 8.13 6.76 -11.23
C VAL A 148 8.68 6.81 -12.65
N ALA A 149 7.88 7.19 -13.65
CA ALA A 149 8.33 7.37 -15.02
C ALA A 149 9.39 8.47 -15.14
N ALA A 150 9.21 9.60 -14.42
CA ALA A 150 10.20 10.67 -14.38
C ALA A 150 11.52 10.24 -13.70
N PHE A 151 11.46 9.33 -12.74
CA PHE A 151 12.63 8.80 -12.03
C PHE A 151 13.34 7.69 -12.82
N GLN A 152 12.59 6.70 -13.31
CA GLN A 152 13.08 5.51 -14.01
C GLN A 152 12.06 5.09 -15.09
N PRO A 153 12.17 5.62 -16.33
CA PRO A 153 11.19 5.39 -17.39
C PRO A 153 10.90 3.91 -17.68
N ALA A 154 11.95 3.07 -17.72
CA ALA A 154 11.78 1.65 -18.01
C ALA A 154 10.92 0.88 -16.97
N ALA A 155 10.70 1.46 -15.77
CA ALA A 155 9.89 0.82 -14.74
C ALA A 155 8.37 0.93 -15.00
N VAL A 156 7.95 1.68 -16.02
CA VAL A 156 6.55 1.83 -16.42
C VAL A 156 6.25 1.24 -17.81
N ASP A 157 7.22 0.57 -18.44
CA ASP A 157 7.06 -0.04 -19.77
C ASP A 157 6.03 -1.19 -19.78
N ASP A 158 5.91 -1.89 -18.65
CA ASP A 158 4.95 -2.96 -18.43
C ASP A 158 4.36 -2.82 -17.03
N LEU A 159 3.10 -2.40 -16.95
CA LEU A 159 2.36 -2.29 -15.68
C LEU A 159 1.26 -3.36 -15.55
N LEU A 160 1.02 -4.15 -16.58
CA LEU A 160 -0.04 -5.14 -16.60
C LEU A 160 0.46 -6.49 -16.08
N SER A 161 1.71 -6.86 -16.35
CA SER A 161 2.23 -8.14 -15.86
C SER A 161 2.66 -8.08 -14.38
N PRO A 162 2.60 -9.20 -13.64
CA PRO A 162 3.17 -9.28 -12.29
C PRO A 162 4.66 -8.92 -12.23
N SER A 163 5.41 -9.21 -13.29
CA SER A 163 6.85 -8.90 -13.36
C SER A 163 7.09 -7.40 -13.51
N GLY A 164 6.33 -6.76 -14.40
CA GLY A 164 6.35 -5.33 -14.61
C GLY A 164 5.95 -4.54 -13.36
N GLN A 165 4.87 -4.95 -12.70
CA GLN A 165 4.45 -4.37 -11.41
C GLN A 165 5.51 -4.50 -10.31
N ARG A 166 6.30 -5.60 -10.30
CA ARG A 166 7.45 -5.72 -9.38
C ARG A 166 8.57 -4.72 -9.74
N GLN A 167 8.84 -4.50 -11.02
CA GLN A 167 9.85 -3.49 -11.42
C GLN A 167 9.40 -2.08 -11.02
N PHE A 168 8.12 -1.77 -11.21
CA PHE A 168 7.52 -0.52 -10.75
C PHE A 168 7.71 -0.31 -9.25
N ILE A 169 7.37 -1.31 -8.44
CA ILE A 169 7.51 -1.22 -6.97
C ILE A 169 8.98 -1.13 -6.55
N ALA A 170 9.91 -1.77 -7.28
CA ALA A 170 11.33 -1.63 -7.03
C ALA A 170 11.80 -0.17 -7.22
N ALA A 171 11.37 0.48 -8.31
CA ALA A 171 11.66 1.88 -8.57
C ALA A 171 11.02 2.81 -7.52
N LEU A 172 9.74 2.57 -7.20
CA LEU A 172 9.04 3.30 -6.13
C LEU A 172 9.74 3.13 -4.78
N ARG A 173 10.23 1.94 -4.44
CA ARG A 173 11.01 1.71 -3.23
C ARG A 173 12.28 2.57 -3.18
N ASP A 174 12.98 2.71 -4.30
CA ASP A 174 14.20 3.53 -4.33
C ASP A 174 13.90 5.02 -4.13
N ILE A 175 12.75 5.51 -4.61
CA ILE A 175 12.22 6.84 -4.28
C ILE A 175 11.89 6.94 -2.78
N LEU A 176 11.16 5.97 -2.24
CA LEU A 176 10.70 5.94 -0.84
C LEU A 176 11.83 5.87 0.20
N LEU A 177 13.00 5.39 -0.19
CA LEU A 177 14.18 5.31 0.68
C LEU A 177 14.98 6.62 0.76
N VAL A 178 14.66 7.61 -0.08
CA VAL A 178 15.29 8.93 -0.07
C VAL A 178 14.31 9.95 0.50
N PRO A 179 14.55 10.51 1.71
CA PRO A 179 13.60 11.41 2.38
C PRO A 179 13.11 12.57 1.49
N ALA A 180 14.02 13.26 0.80
CA ALA A 180 13.65 14.39 -0.05
C ALA A 180 12.78 14.02 -1.26
N LEU A 181 12.85 12.77 -1.76
CA LEU A 181 12.04 12.33 -2.89
C LEU A 181 10.66 11.82 -2.46
N ARG A 182 10.58 11.12 -1.32
CA ARG A 182 9.31 10.59 -0.79
C ARG A 182 8.38 11.67 -0.22
N GLU A 183 8.92 12.85 0.07
CA GLU A 183 8.17 14.03 0.54
C GLU A 183 7.43 14.75 -0.60
N THR A 184 7.61 14.33 -1.86
CA THR A 184 6.82 14.85 -2.98
C THR A 184 5.32 14.59 -2.79
N PRO A 185 4.42 15.53 -3.13
CA PRO A 185 3.00 15.44 -2.76
C PRO A 185 2.31 14.14 -3.19
N ALA A 186 2.49 13.73 -4.46
CA ALA A 186 1.88 12.50 -4.99
C ALA A 186 2.30 11.24 -4.22
N ILE A 187 3.58 11.15 -3.85
CA ILE A 187 4.10 10.02 -3.07
C ILE A 187 3.61 10.10 -1.63
N ALA A 188 3.72 11.26 -1.00
CA ALA A 188 3.31 11.45 0.39
C ALA A 188 1.82 11.14 0.61
N ASP A 189 0.94 11.62 -0.28
CA ASP A 189 -0.50 11.37 -0.20
C ASP A 189 -0.84 9.88 -0.37
N TYR A 190 -0.23 9.22 -1.36
CA TYR A 190 -0.45 7.79 -1.61
C TYR A 190 0.01 6.93 -0.42
N ILE A 191 1.18 7.24 0.13
CA ILE A 191 1.76 6.48 1.25
C ILE A 191 0.99 6.75 2.54
N ARG A 192 0.52 7.99 2.76
CA ARG A 192 -0.39 8.31 3.88
C ARG A 192 -1.65 7.46 3.82
N TYR A 193 -2.30 7.40 2.66
CA TYR A 193 -3.49 6.58 2.46
C TYR A 193 -3.24 5.10 2.73
N LEU A 194 -2.23 4.51 2.07
CA LEU A 194 -1.89 3.09 2.26
C LEU A 194 -1.57 2.75 3.72
N SER A 195 -0.84 3.63 4.41
CA SER A 195 -0.48 3.44 5.81
C SER A 195 -1.70 3.49 6.72
N ALA A 196 -2.62 4.43 6.47
CA ALA A 196 -3.85 4.57 7.23
C ALA A 196 -4.74 3.33 7.08
N ILE A 197 -5.03 2.91 5.85
CA ILE A 197 -5.90 1.73 5.62
C ILE A 197 -5.25 0.45 6.14
N ALA A 198 -3.94 0.25 5.95
CA ALA A 198 -3.27 -0.96 6.40
C ALA A 198 -3.29 -1.10 7.93
N ALA A 199 -3.07 0.00 8.65
CA ALA A 199 -3.16 0.01 10.11
C ALA A 199 -4.60 -0.26 10.58
N HIS A 200 -5.58 0.40 9.95
CA HIS A 200 -6.99 0.24 10.28
C HIS A 200 -7.49 -1.20 10.00
N PHE A 201 -7.12 -1.80 8.87
CA PHE A 201 -7.63 -3.11 8.49
C PHE A 201 -7.09 -4.22 9.41
N VAL A 202 -5.83 -4.09 9.84
CA VAL A 202 -5.25 -4.98 10.88
C VAL A 202 -5.96 -4.81 12.22
N PHE A 203 -6.43 -3.61 12.55
CA PHE A 203 -7.24 -3.38 13.73
C PHE A 203 -8.59 -4.07 13.61
N VAL A 204 -9.35 -3.84 12.53
CA VAL A 204 -10.64 -4.51 12.29
C VAL A 204 -10.49 -6.03 12.33
N ASP A 205 -9.51 -6.59 11.63
CA ASP A 205 -9.22 -8.03 11.63
C ASP A 205 -9.05 -8.61 13.03
N ARG A 206 -8.39 -7.90 13.95
CA ARG A 206 -8.15 -8.39 15.31
C ARG A 206 -9.33 -8.24 16.26
N PHE A 207 -10.16 -7.22 16.05
CA PHE A 207 -11.21 -6.83 17.00
C PHE A 207 -12.63 -7.13 16.53
N PHE A 208 -12.82 -7.50 15.27
CA PHE A 208 -14.13 -7.86 14.74
C PHE A 208 -14.63 -9.20 15.33
N PRO A 209 -15.93 -9.34 15.67
CA PRO A 209 -16.49 -10.57 16.22
C PRO A 209 -16.29 -11.77 15.30
N THR A 210 -15.50 -12.76 15.76
CA THR A 210 -15.21 -13.97 14.99
C THR A 210 -16.37 -14.99 14.93
N PRO A 211 -17.11 -15.30 16.00
CA PRO A 211 -18.15 -16.31 15.92
C PRO A 211 -19.46 -15.77 15.33
N ASN A 212 -20.14 -16.58 14.53
CA ASN A 212 -21.54 -16.38 14.20
C ASN A 212 -22.44 -17.26 15.09
N PRO A 213 -23.02 -16.72 16.18
CA PRO A 213 -23.85 -17.52 17.08
C PRO A 213 -25.20 -17.94 16.47
N ARG A 214 -25.59 -17.32 15.35
CA ARG A 214 -26.83 -17.64 14.61
C ARG A 214 -26.62 -18.70 13.53
N ALA A 215 -25.37 -19.11 13.28
CA ALA A 215 -25.06 -20.12 12.29
C ALA A 215 -25.73 -21.45 12.64
N ARG A 216 -26.31 -22.09 11.62
CA ARG A 216 -26.89 -23.41 11.74
C ARG A 216 -25.78 -24.45 11.94
N ALA A 217 -26.10 -25.56 12.59
CA ALA A 217 -25.13 -26.64 12.72
C ALA A 217 -24.69 -27.15 11.33
N GLY A 218 -23.39 -27.09 11.06
CA GLY A 218 -22.78 -27.57 9.81
C GLY A 218 -22.81 -26.57 8.64
N SER A 219 -23.31 -25.34 8.82
CA SER A 219 -23.18 -24.29 7.79
C SER A 219 -21.76 -23.70 7.77
N ALA A 220 -21.35 -23.16 6.63
CA ALA A 220 -20.04 -22.54 6.44
C ALA A 220 -19.93 -21.13 7.05
N ASP A 221 -21.07 -20.51 7.41
CA ASP A 221 -21.18 -19.15 7.95
C ASP A 221 -20.95 -19.07 9.48
N PHE A 222 -20.41 -20.13 10.11
CA PHE A 222 -20.06 -20.11 11.54
C PHE A 222 -18.95 -19.11 11.88
N HIS A 223 -18.15 -18.73 10.87
CA HIS A 223 -17.09 -17.73 10.98
C HIS A 223 -17.57 -16.37 10.45
N GLY A 224 -17.60 -15.36 11.33
CA GLY A 224 -18.11 -14.02 11.05
C GLY A 224 -17.22 -13.14 10.15
N LYS A 225 -16.08 -13.66 9.69
CA LYS A 225 -15.15 -12.98 8.79
C LYS A 225 -14.97 -13.87 7.55
N PRO A 226 -15.76 -13.66 6.49
CA PRO A 226 -15.70 -14.51 5.31
C PRO A 226 -14.48 -14.20 4.43
N ASN A 227 -14.01 -12.94 4.44
CA ASN A 227 -12.88 -12.48 3.62
C ASN A 227 -11.60 -12.27 4.45
N SER A 228 -10.48 -12.13 3.78
CA SER A 228 -9.19 -11.76 4.36
C SER A 228 -8.88 -10.26 4.22
N VAL A 229 -7.99 -9.75 5.08
CA VAL A 229 -7.44 -8.38 4.93
C VAL A 229 -6.81 -8.17 3.56
N GLY A 230 -6.18 -9.21 2.98
CA GLY A 230 -5.51 -9.12 1.68
C GLY A 230 -6.48 -8.82 0.53
N GLU A 231 -7.67 -9.42 0.56
CA GLU A 231 -8.73 -9.19 -0.42
C GLU A 231 -9.27 -7.77 -0.32
N ILE A 232 -9.64 -7.35 0.89
CA ILE A 232 -10.23 -6.03 1.12
C ILE A 232 -9.23 -4.89 0.86
N THR A 233 -7.93 -5.14 1.10
CA THR A 233 -6.87 -4.15 0.79
C THR A 233 -6.76 -3.90 -0.72
N ALA A 234 -6.98 -4.89 -1.57
CA ALA A 234 -6.95 -4.70 -3.02
C ALA A 234 -8.10 -3.81 -3.50
N ILE A 235 -9.31 -4.01 -2.96
CA ILE A 235 -10.48 -3.19 -3.25
C ILE A 235 -10.22 -1.73 -2.82
N ALA A 236 -9.80 -1.54 -1.57
CA ALA A 236 -9.51 -0.21 -1.05
C ALA A 236 -8.38 0.49 -1.83
N HIS A 237 -7.34 -0.24 -2.23
CA HIS A 237 -6.29 0.30 -3.09
C HIS A 237 -6.86 0.76 -4.45
N GLN A 238 -7.72 -0.05 -5.06
CA GLN A 238 -8.34 0.29 -6.34
C GLN A 238 -9.20 1.55 -6.28
N LEU A 239 -9.90 1.81 -5.16
CA LEU A 239 -10.64 3.06 -4.98
C LEU A 239 -9.74 4.30 -5.11
N TYR A 240 -8.54 4.26 -4.55
CA TYR A 240 -7.56 5.34 -4.70
C TYR A 240 -7.09 5.44 -6.16
N VAL A 241 -6.79 4.30 -6.80
CA VAL A 241 -6.34 4.25 -8.19
C VAL A 241 -7.39 4.88 -9.11
N LEU A 242 -8.63 4.43 -9.05
CA LEU A 242 -9.76 4.98 -9.82
C LEU A 242 -9.93 6.48 -9.60
N LYS A 243 -9.91 6.93 -8.34
CA LYS A 243 -10.00 8.36 -8.01
C LYS A 243 -8.84 9.16 -8.64
N SER A 244 -7.63 8.60 -8.68
CA SER A 244 -6.47 9.26 -9.28
C SER A 244 -6.57 9.41 -10.81
N TYR A 245 -7.37 8.57 -11.47
CA TYR A 245 -7.71 8.67 -12.91
C TYR A 245 -8.95 9.55 -13.17
N GLY A 246 -9.51 10.18 -12.12
CA GLY A 246 -10.72 10.98 -12.25
C GLY A 246 -11.94 10.15 -12.65
N VAL A 247 -12.02 8.89 -12.20
CA VAL A 247 -13.27 8.12 -12.29
C VAL A 247 -14.23 8.69 -11.24
N GLU A 248 -15.42 9.08 -11.67
CA GLU A 248 -16.45 9.64 -10.79
C GLU A 248 -17.50 8.59 -10.42
N GLY A 249 -18.04 8.71 -9.21
CA GLY A 249 -19.07 7.83 -8.68
C GLY A 249 -18.78 7.41 -7.25
N ASP A 250 -19.79 6.79 -6.63
CA ASP A 250 -19.70 6.25 -5.28
C ASP A 250 -19.20 4.80 -5.28
N PHE A 251 -18.96 4.23 -4.09
CA PHE A 251 -18.64 2.81 -3.92
C PHE A 251 -19.88 2.05 -3.45
N ALA A 252 -20.09 0.84 -3.98
CA ALA A 252 -21.18 -0.03 -3.52
C ALA A 252 -20.69 -1.44 -3.19
N GLU A 253 -21.19 -1.98 -2.09
CA GLU A 253 -21.02 -3.35 -1.62
C GLU A 253 -22.36 -4.09 -1.66
N PHE A 254 -22.35 -5.30 -2.21
CA PHE A 254 -23.51 -6.16 -2.36
C PHE A 254 -23.22 -7.47 -1.64
N GLY A 255 -23.94 -7.70 -0.55
CA GLY A 255 -23.64 -8.78 0.39
C GLY A 255 -22.56 -8.33 1.37
N CYS A 256 -22.97 -8.00 2.58
CA CYS A 256 -22.09 -7.50 3.65
C CYS A 256 -22.00 -8.46 4.85
N PHE A 257 -22.90 -9.44 4.92
CA PHE A 257 -23.05 -10.36 6.04
C PHE A 257 -23.07 -9.60 7.38
N LYS A 258 -22.02 -9.70 8.21
CA LYS A 258 -21.90 -9.01 9.51
C LYS A 258 -21.22 -7.65 9.45
N GLY A 259 -20.76 -7.24 8.27
CA GLY A 259 -20.09 -5.95 8.02
C GLY A 259 -18.57 -5.97 8.22
N PHE A 260 -17.91 -7.11 8.02
CA PHE A 260 -16.45 -7.21 8.20
C PHE A 260 -15.68 -6.37 7.16
N SER A 261 -15.92 -6.65 5.88
CA SER A 261 -15.46 -5.85 4.74
C SER A 261 -15.97 -4.42 4.84
N SER A 262 -17.25 -4.23 5.17
CA SER A 262 -17.89 -2.92 5.31
C SER A 262 -17.20 -2.02 6.33
N SER A 263 -16.76 -2.57 7.47
CA SER A 263 -16.03 -1.82 8.50
C SER A 263 -14.71 -1.28 7.96
N MET A 264 -13.99 -2.08 7.17
CA MET A 264 -12.74 -1.65 6.53
C MET A 264 -12.98 -0.67 5.39
N LEU A 265 -13.92 -0.97 4.49
CA LEU A 265 -14.16 -0.20 3.28
C LEU A 265 -14.83 1.15 3.56
N SER A 266 -15.66 1.25 4.60
CA SER A 266 -16.22 2.54 5.05
C SER A 266 -15.11 3.52 5.49
N PHE A 267 -14.08 3.03 6.19
CA PHE A 267 -12.91 3.84 6.54
C PHE A 267 -12.12 4.25 5.30
N ALA A 268 -11.86 3.33 4.36
CA ALA A 268 -11.20 3.66 3.10
C ALA A 268 -11.98 4.73 2.30
N CYS A 269 -13.30 4.60 2.23
CA CYS A 269 -14.20 5.57 1.61
C CYS A 269 -14.11 6.94 2.29
N GLN A 270 -14.07 7.00 3.63
CA GLN A 270 -13.88 8.25 4.37
C GLN A 270 -12.55 8.93 4.01
N GLN A 271 -11.45 8.18 3.95
CA GLN A 271 -10.13 8.73 3.56
C GLN A 271 -10.12 9.30 2.15
N LEU A 272 -11.01 8.80 1.28
CA LEU A 272 -11.16 9.22 -0.10
C LEU A 272 -12.33 10.18 -0.32
N GLY A 273 -13.12 10.52 0.70
CA GLY A 273 -14.33 11.34 0.54
C GLY A 273 -15.37 10.72 -0.41
N LEU A 274 -15.46 9.40 -0.46
CA LEU A 274 -16.41 8.65 -1.29
C LEU A 274 -17.60 8.19 -0.45
N LYS A 275 -18.84 8.28 -0.95
CA LYS A 275 -19.96 7.62 -0.25
C LYS A 275 -19.91 6.12 -0.47
N MET A 276 -20.37 5.38 0.53
CA MET A 276 -20.49 3.93 0.46
C MET A 276 -21.96 3.53 0.56
N HIS A 277 -22.40 2.67 -0.35
CA HIS A 277 -23.72 2.05 -0.31
C HIS A 277 -23.59 0.56 -0.01
N ILE A 278 -24.37 0.07 0.95
CA ILE A 278 -24.46 -1.36 1.25
C ILE A 278 -25.84 -1.82 0.86
N PHE A 279 -25.91 -2.84 0.00
CA PHE A 279 -27.13 -3.51 -0.38
C PHE A 279 -27.08 -4.94 0.16
N ASP A 280 -28.03 -5.28 1.01
CA ASP A 280 -28.11 -6.60 1.65
C ASP A 280 -29.57 -6.87 2.06
N SER A 281 -29.96 -8.14 2.13
CA SER A 281 -31.26 -8.50 2.71
C SER A 281 -31.30 -8.21 4.22
N PHE A 282 -30.13 -8.24 4.88
CA PHE A 282 -29.94 -8.29 6.33
C PHE A 282 -30.67 -9.47 7.00
N GLU A 283 -31.03 -10.45 6.18
CA GLU A 283 -31.84 -11.63 6.51
C GLU A 283 -31.19 -12.92 6.00
N GLY A 284 -30.02 -12.81 5.34
CA GLY A 284 -29.27 -13.92 4.76
C GLY A 284 -29.65 -14.21 3.31
N LEU A 285 -29.16 -15.33 2.80
CA LEU A 285 -29.37 -15.76 1.43
C LEU A 285 -30.85 -16.08 1.14
N PRO A 286 -31.35 -15.79 -0.08
CA PRO A 286 -32.67 -16.25 -0.51
C PRO A 286 -32.72 -17.77 -0.70
N GLU A 287 -33.91 -18.32 -0.92
CA GLU A 287 -34.03 -19.73 -1.33
C GLU A 287 -33.38 -19.93 -2.71
N ALA A 288 -32.42 -20.85 -2.79
CA ALA A 288 -31.81 -21.27 -4.04
C ALA A 288 -31.71 -22.80 -4.08
N LYS A 289 -32.44 -23.42 -5.01
CA LYS A 289 -32.44 -24.88 -5.17
C LYS A 289 -31.10 -25.31 -5.75
N HIS A 290 -30.57 -26.44 -5.24
CA HIS A 290 -29.32 -27.06 -5.70
C HIS A 290 -28.03 -26.23 -5.49
N SER A 291 -28.08 -25.17 -4.69
CA SER A 291 -26.90 -24.33 -4.39
C SER A 291 -26.03 -24.87 -3.26
N GLY A 292 -26.55 -25.77 -2.43
CA GLY A 292 -25.88 -26.24 -1.21
C GLY A 292 -26.06 -25.30 -0.01
N TYR A 293 -26.68 -24.13 -0.21
CA TYR A 293 -27.04 -23.19 0.84
C TYR A 293 -28.48 -23.38 1.32
N THR A 294 -28.77 -22.96 2.53
CA THR A 294 -30.13 -22.86 3.08
C THR A 294 -30.53 -21.39 3.19
N ALA A 295 -31.80 -21.07 2.88
CA ALA A 295 -32.30 -19.72 3.03
C ALA A 295 -32.07 -19.21 4.47
N GLY A 296 -31.54 -17.99 4.58
CA GLY A 296 -31.13 -17.38 5.85
C GLY A 296 -29.71 -17.73 6.33
N ASP A 297 -28.98 -18.61 5.64
CA ASP A 297 -27.52 -18.72 5.85
C ASP A 297 -26.88 -17.34 5.55
N TYR A 298 -25.80 -17.00 6.26
CA TYR A 298 -25.12 -15.69 6.17
C TYR A 298 -26.01 -14.49 6.56
N ALA A 299 -26.98 -14.69 7.47
CA ALA A 299 -27.76 -13.58 8.01
C ALA A 299 -26.95 -12.71 8.98
N GLY A 300 -26.86 -11.41 8.69
CA GLY A 300 -26.46 -10.36 9.63
C GLY A 300 -27.54 -9.30 9.69
N SER A 301 -28.11 -9.03 10.87
CA SER A 301 -29.19 -8.05 10.96
C SER A 301 -28.67 -6.62 10.76
N LEU A 302 -29.51 -5.73 10.24
CA LEU A 302 -29.12 -4.33 9.98
C LEU A 302 -28.57 -3.66 11.23
N GLU A 303 -29.13 -3.97 12.41
CA GLU A 303 -28.65 -3.46 13.69
C GLU A 303 -27.24 -3.97 14.03
N GLU A 304 -26.96 -5.26 13.81
CA GLU A 304 -25.64 -5.86 14.05
C GLU A 304 -24.60 -5.26 13.11
N VAL A 305 -24.90 -5.19 11.82
CA VAL A 305 -24.00 -4.62 10.80
C VAL A 305 -23.71 -3.16 11.10
N THR A 306 -24.75 -2.36 11.36
CA THR A 306 -24.61 -0.93 11.66
C THR A 306 -23.78 -0.71 12.92
N GLU A 307 -23.97 -1.53 13.95
CA GLU A 307 -23.19 -1.43 15.19
C GLU A 307 -21.73 -1.86 15.00
N ASN A 308 -21.47 -2.90 14.21
CA ASN A 308 -20.10 -3.31 13.88
C ASN A 308 -19.38 -2.19 13.11
N ILE A 309 -20.02 -1.60 12.09
CA ILE A 309 -19.43 -0.49 11.32
C ILE A 309 -19.23 0.74 12.21
N ARG A 310 -20.17 1.07 13.11
CA ARG A 310 -20.00 2.18 14.06
C ARG A 310 -18.78 1.99 14.97
N ARG A 311 -18.55 0.77 15.44
CA ARG A 311 -17.45 0.46 16.37
C ARG A 311 -16.09 0.32 15.68
N LEU A 312 -16.08 -0.19 14.45
CA LEU A 312 -14.87 -0.66 13.79
C LEU A 312 -14.58 0.01 12.45
N GLY A 313 -15.50 0.81 11.92
CA GLY A 313 -15.38 1.55 10.66
C GLY A 313 -15.90 2.98 10.79
N VAL A 314 -16.63 3.46 9.77
CA VAL A 314 -17.17 4.83 9.71
C VAL A 314 -18.62 4.80 9.24
N VAL A 315 -19.55 4.71 10.18
CA VAL A 315 -20.98 4.51 9.87
C VAL A 315 -21.60 5.71 9.15
N GLU A 316 -21.09 6.92 9.38
CA GLU A 316 -21.55 8.16 8.74
C GLU A 316 -21.27 8.18 7.23
N GLN A 317 -20.32 7.35 6.77
CA GLN A 317 -19.97 7.23 5.35
C GLN A 317 -20.90 6.27 4.59
N VAL A 318 -21.75 5.52 5.31
CA VAL A 318 -22.48 4.37 4.80
C VAL A 318 -23.99 4.66 4.72
N THR A 319 -24.60 4.27 3.61
CA THR A 319 -26.06 4.15 3.48
C THR A 319 -26.42 2.70 3.22
N CYS A 320 -27.15 2.08 4.16
CA CYS A 320 -27.64 0.72 4.02
C CYS A 320 -29.01 0.69 3.33
N HIS A 321 -29.15 -0.21 2.37
CA HIS A 321 -30.37 -0.47 1.61
C HIS A 321 -30.81 -1.90 1.90
N LYS A 322 -31.83 -2.04 2.73
CA LYS A 322 -32.35 -3.34 3.14
C LYS A 322 -33.32 -3.90 2.09
N GLY A 323 -33.06 -5.11 1.64
CA GLY A 323 -33.98 -5.90 0.81
C GLY A 323 -33.25 -6.87 -0.11
N PHE A 324 -33.95 -7.91 -0.57
CA PHE A 324 -33.44 -8.77 -1.63
C PHE A 324 -33.28 -7.97 -2.94
N TYR A 325 -32.29 -8.33 -3.76
CA TYR A 325 -31.96 -7.56 -4.97
C TYR A 325 -33.12 -7.48 -5.96
N ALA A 326 -33.90 -8.55 -6.14
CA ALA A 326 -35.10 -8.57 -6.98
C ALA A 326 -36.16 -7.53 -6.59
N ASP A 327 -36.29 -7.24 -5.30
CA ASP A 327 -37.26 -6.26 -4.79
C ASP A 327 -36.63 -4.86 -4.80
N THR A 328 -35.40 -4.73 -4.30
CA THR A 328 -34.68 -3.46 -4.26
C THR A 328 -34.55 -2.86 -5.66
N PHE A 329 -34.04 -3.62 -6.63
CA PHE A 329 -33.82 -3.11 -7.99
C PHE A 329 -35.03 -3.26 -8.92
N ARG A 330 -36.21 -3.60 -8.40
CA ARG A 330 -37.46 -3.45 -9.16
C ARG A 330 -37.68 -1.99 -9.53
N ASP A 331 -37.58 -1.12 -8.52
CA ASP A 331 -37.93 0.30 -8.65
C ASP A 331 -36.75 1.25 -8.34
N TYR A 332 -35.72 0.78 -7.64
CA TYR A 332 -34.55 1.60 -7.30
C TYR A 332 -33.40 1.39 -8.28
N ARG A 333 -32.64 2.46 -8.54
CA ARG A 333 -31.33 2.40 -9.20
C ARG A 333 -30.32 3.18 -8.37
N PRO A 334 -29.11 2.64 -8.15
CA PRO A 334 -28.10 3.34 -7.37
C PRO A 334 -27.62 4.63 -8.06
N PRO A 335 -26.92 5.53 -7.33
CA PRO A 335 -26.17 6.62 -7.96
C PRO A 335 -25.11 6.05 -8.92
N GLN A 336 -24.43 6.93 -9.66
CA GLN A 336 -23.29 6.49 -10.46
C GLN A 336 -22.22 5.90 -9.54
N LEU A 337 -21.64 4.78 -9.94
CA LEU A 337 -20.66 4.02 -9.17
C LEU A 337 -19.31 4.03 -9.87
N MET A 338 -18.24 4.26 -9.11
CA MET A 338 -16.87 4.11 -9.61
C MET A 338 -16.33 2.69 -9.41
N CYS A 339 -16.88 1.96 -8.44
CA CYS A 339 -16.46 0.61 -8.10
C CYS A 339 -17.59 -0.16 -7.41
N LEU A 340 -17.63 -1.47 -7.63
CA LEU A 340 -18.59 -2.40 -7.04
C LEU A 340 -17.85 -3.60 -6.42
N TRP A 341 -18.22 -3.97 -5.20
CA TRP A 341 -17.81 -5.21 -4.54
C TRP A 341 -19.02 -6.14 -4.37
N MET A 342 -18.92 -7.36 -4.87
CA MET A 342 -20.00 -8.35 -4.86
C MET A 342 -19.57 -9.61 -4.10
N ASP A 343 -20.26 -9.92 -3.01
CA ASP A 343 -20.08 -11.16 -2.23
C ASP A 343 -21.47 -11.76 -1.97
N VAL A 344 -22.02 -12.39 -3.02
CA VAL A 344 -23.47 -12.70 -3.09
C VAL A 344 -23.78 -14.19 -3.22
N ASP A 345 -22.75 -15.04 -3.29
CA ASP A 345 -22.73 -16.51 -3.42
C ASP A 345 -23.48 -17.11 -4.62
N LEU A 346 -24.69 -16.64 -4.90
CA LEU A 346 -25.67 -17.26 -5.76
C LEU A 346 -25.79 -16.57 -7.13
N GLU A 347 -25.98 -17.37 -8.16
CA GLU A 347 -26.25 -16.91 -9.52
C GLU A 347 -27.50 -16.03 -9.60
N VAL A 348 -28.58 -16.42 -8.90
CA VAL A 348 -29.84 -15.67 -8.89
C VAL A 348 -29.66 -14.27 -8.29
N SER A 349 -28.88 -14.16 -7.21
CA SER A 349 -28.55 -12.88 -6.58
C SER A 349 -27.80 -11.97 -7.55
N ALA A 350 -26.83 -12.51 -8.29
CA ALA A 350 -26.09 -11.77 -9.30
C ALA A 350 -26.98 -11.31 -10.45
N LYS A 351 -27.87 -12.19 -10.97
CA LYS A 351 -28.83 -11.83 -12.03
C LYS A 351 -29.70 -10.63 -11.64
N ASP A 352 -30.29 -10.67 -10.45
CA ASP A 352 -31.14 -9.59 -9.96
C ASP A 352 -30.37 -8.29 -9.72
N LEU A 353 -29.12 -8.42 -9.28
CA LEU A 353 -28.22 -7.30 -9.03
C LEU A 353 -27.74 -6.63 -10.32
N MET A 354 -27.47 -7.36 -11.40
CA MET A 354 -26.67 -6.86 -12.53
C MET A 354 -27.27 -5.68 -13.31
N VAL A 355 -28.53 -5.31 -13.07
CA VAL A 355 -29.08 -4.03 -13.52
C VAL A 355 -28.30 -2.81 -13.01
N VAL A 356 -27.48 -2.95 -11.95
CA VAL A 356 -26.59 -1.90 -11.46
C VAL A 356 -25.40 -1.61 -12.39
N ALA A 357 -25.06 -2.53 -13.31
CA ALA A 357 -23.95 -2.34 -14.24
C ALA A 357 -24.12 -1.09 -15.12
N ASP A 358 -25.38 -0.70 -15.39
CA ASP A 358 -25.76 0.51 -16.13
C ASP A 358 -25.32 1.80 -15.42
N ARG A 359 -25.05 1.71 -14.11
CA ARG A 359 -24.64 2.83 -13.25
C ARG A 359 -23.14 2.82 -12.98
N LEU A 360 -22.39 1.79 -13.40
CA LEU A 360 -20.94 1.77 -13.30
C LEU A 360 -20.33 2.66 -14.39
N GLU A 361 -19.46 3.58 -13.99
CA GLU A 361 -18.71 4.43 -14.91
C GLU A 361 -17.95 3.55 -15.94
N PRO A 362 -17.82 3.96 -17.21
CA PRO A 362 -17.23 3.13 -18.27
C PRO A 362 -15.86 2.51 -18.00
N ARG A 363 -15.05 3.13 -17.13
CA ARG A 363 -13.69 2.75 -16.74
C ARG A 363 -13.64 2.10 -15.35
N ALA A 364 -14.77 2.01 -14.66
CA ALA A 364 -14.92 1.42 -13.34
C ALA A 364 -14.40 -0.03 -13.28
N SER A 365 -13.96 -0.43 -12.09
CA SER A 365 -13.64 -1.81 -11.77
C SER A 365 -14.76 -2.43 -10.93
N LEU A 366 -14.90 -3.73 -10.99
CA LEU A 366 -15.73 -4.50 -10.07
C LEU A 366 -14.95 -5.67 -9.50
N PHE A 367 -15.34 -6.11 -8.32
CA PHE A 367 -14.75 -7.23 -7.62
C PHE A 367 -15.86 -8.20 -7.28
N SER A 368 -15.55 -9.49 -7.34
CA SER A 368 -16.46 -10.55 -6.89
C SER A 368 -15.74 -11.52 -5.98
N HIS A 369 -16.41 -11.92 -4.92
CA HIS A 369 -16.14 -13.18 -4.25
C HIS A 369 -16.62 -14.34 -5.15
N GLU A 370 -16.37 -15.59 -4.80
CA GLU A 370 -16.63 -16.77 -5.66
C GLU A 370 -15.72 -16.91 -6.90
N CYS A 371 -14.48 -16.45 -6.79
CA CYS A 371 -13.47 -16.54 -7.84
C CYS A 371 -12.26 -17.37 -7.41
N VAL A 372 -11.82 -18.30 -8.24
CA VAL A 372 -10.56 -19.04 -8.06
C VAL A 372 -9.56 -18.72 -9.17
N ALA A 373 -8.27 -18.99 -8.92
CA ALA A 373 -7.20 -18.67 -9.87
C ALA A 373 -7.42 -19.27 -11.27
N ASP A 374 -7.92 -20.51 -11.34
CA ASP A 374 -8.13 -21.24 -12.59
C ASP A 374 -9.22 -20.62 -13.49
N MET A 375 -10.04 -19.71 -12.95
CA MET A 375 -11.02 -18.96 -13.74
C MET A 375 -10.36 -17.90 -14.63
N PHE A 376 -9.08 -17.56 -14.43
CA PHE A 376 -8.43 -16.47 -15.14
C PHE A 376 -7.25 -16.99 -15.96
N VAL A 377 -7.37 -16.92 -17.29
CA VAL A 377 -6.34 -17.38 -18.22
C VAL A 377 -6.09 -16.30 -19.26
N ASP A 378 -4.89 -15.72 -19.24
CA ASP A 378 -4.45 -14.69 -20.19
C ASP A 378 -5.44 -13.50 -20.35
N GLY A 379 -6.09 -13.11 -19.24
CA GLY A 379 -7.07 -12.03 -19.20
C GLY A 379 -8.50 -12.45 -19.58
N GLU A 380 -8.68 -13.68 -20.05
CA GLU A 380 -10.00 -14.31 -20.21
C GLU A 380 -10.52 -14.87 -18.89
N ILE A 381 -11.85 -14.90 -18.78
CA ILE A 381 -12.57 -15.34 -17.58
C ILE A 381 -13.34 -16.62 -17.90
N ILE A 382 -12.73 -17.75 -17.59
CA ILE A 382 -13.33 -19.08 -17.72
C ILE A 382 -14.37 -19.23 -16.62
N ASN A 383 -15.61 -19.47 -17.03
CA ASN A 383 -16.73 -19.66 -16.13
C ASN A 383 -17.73 -20.63 -16.77
N GLU A 384 -18.51 -21.30 -15.93
CA GLU A 384 -19.64 -22.12 -16.34
C GLU A 384 -20.87 -21.79 -15.47
N PRO A 385 -22.08 -21.75 -16.05
CA PRO A 385 -23.31 -21.55 -15.30
C PRO A 385 -23.49 -22.59 -14.19
N ASN A 386 -23.71 -22.12 -12.97
CA ASN A 386 -23.95 -22.93 -11.79
C ASN A 386 -24.77 -22.10 -10.79
N PRO A 387 -25.78 -22.65 -10.10
CA PRO A 387 -26.57 -21.93 -9.09
C PRO A 387 -25.77 -21.21 -7.99
N SER A 388 -24.56 -21.70 -7.69
CA SER A 388 -23.61 -21.11 -6.73
C SER A 388 -22.42 -20.43 -7.40
N ASN A 389 -22.61 -19.95 -8.64
CA ASN A 389 -21.61 -19.17 -9.36
C ASN A 389 -22.24 -17.85 -9.81
N PRO A 390 -21.88 -16.71 -9.17
CA PRO A 390 -22.43 -15.41 -9.49
C PRO A 390 -21.77 -14.75 -10.71
N ILE A 391 -20.70 -15.32 -11.28
CA ILE A 391 -19.90 -14.69 -12.33
C ILE A 391 -20.55 -14.66 -13.73
N PRO A 392 -21.19 -15.72 -14.25
CA PRO A 392 -21.77 -15.72 -15.59
C PRO A 392 -22.76 -14.55 -15.83
N PRO A 393 -23.71 -14.24 -14.93
CA PRO A 393 -24.60 -13.09 -15.09
C PRO A 393 -23.88 -11.74 -15.21
N VAL A 394 -22.74 -11.58 -14.54
CA VAL A 394 -21.91 -10.37 -14.62
C VAL A 394 -21.34 -10.24 -16.03
N LEU A 395 -20.75 -11.32 -16.56
CA LEU A 395 -20.13 -11.32 -17.88
C LEU A 395 -21.18 -11.07 -18.96
N ASP A 396 -22.30 -11.79 -18.92
CA ASP A 396 -23.41 -11.63 -19.87
C ASP A 396 -23.89 -10.16 -19.91
N ARG A 397 -24.08 -9.54 -18.74
CA ARG A 397 -24.52 -8.14 -18.69
C ARG A 397 -23.51 -7.17 -19.29
N PHE A 398 -22.22 -7.38 -19.06
CA PHE A 398 -21.19 -6.50 -19.60
C PHE A 398 -20.98 -6.71 -21.11
N GLU A 399 -21.23 -7.91 -21.63
CA GLU A 399 -21.31 -8.15 -23.07
C GLU A 399 -22.51 -7.42 -23.70
N GLU A 400 -23.70 -7.50 -23.10
CA GLU A 400 -24.89 -6.75 -23.54
C GLU A 400 -24.67 -5.24 -23.59
N LEU A 401 -23.91 -4.71 -22.62
CA LEU A 401 -23.55 -3.29 -22.55
C LEU A 401 -22.42 -2.89 -23.52
N GLY A 402 -21.86 -3.83 -24.29
CA GLY A 402 -20.74 -3.58 -25.20
C GLY A 402 -19.43 -3.24 -24.48
N ARG A 403 -19.27 -3.72 -23.24
CA ARG A 403 -18.12 -3.46 -22.35
C ARG A 403 -17.52 -4.77 -21.85
N PRO A 404 -17.09 -5.69 -22.73
CA PRO A 404 -16.60 -7.00 -22.33
C PRO A 404 -15.50 -6.88 -21.27
N LEU A 405 -15.59 -7.73 -20.24
CA LEU A 405 -14.67 -7.68 -19.11
C LEU A 405 -13.39 -8.48 -19.39
N THR A 406 -12.33 -8.04 -18.73
CA THR A 406 -11.12 -8.82 -18.46
C THR A 406 -10.87 -8.78 -16.95
N GLY A 407 -10.01 -9.66 -16.44
CA GLY A 407 -9.70 -9.66 -15.01
C GLY A 407 -8.57 -10.59 -14.64
N HIS A 408 -8.32 -10.65 -13.33
CA HIS A 408 -7.46 -11.67 -12.73
C HIS A 408 -7.92 -12.04 -11.32
N HIS A 409 -7.44 -13.18 -10.86
CA HIS A 409 -7.52 -13.57 -9.46
C HIS A 409 -6.65 -12.66 -8.59
N VAL A 410 -7.24 -12.16 -7.51
CA VAL A 410 -6.56 -11.29 -6.55
C VAL A 410 -5.94 -12.14 -5.45
N HIS A 411 -6.77 -12.67 -4.56
CA HIS A 411 -6.37 -13.46 -3.39
C HIS A 411 -7.59 -14.18 -2.84
N GLY A 412 -7.41 -15.25 -2.06
CA GLY A 412 -8.53 -15.98 -1.47
C GLY A 412 -9.53 -16.41 -2.54
N HIS A 413 -10.79 -16.02 -2.36
CA HIS A 413 -11.89 -16.27 -3.30
C HIS A 413 -12.26 -15.02 -4.11
N THR A 414 -11.38 -14.02 -4.16
CA THR A 414 -11.67 -12.73 -4.79
C THR A 414 -11.05 -12.61 -6.17
N GLY A 415 -11.88 -12.26 -7.14
CA GLY A 415 -11.51 -11.85 -8.50
C GLY A 415 -11.74 -10.36 -8.69
N ALA A 416 -10.91 -9.75 -9.54
CA ALA A 416 -11.06 -8.37 -9.98
C ALA A 416 -11.34 -8.33 -11.48
N PHE A 417 -12.24 -7.46 -11.89
CA PHE A 417 -12.68 -7.32 -13.28
C PHE A 417 -12.76 -5.85 -13.66
N TRP A 418 -12.46 -5.56 -14.92
CA TRP A 418 -12.62 -4.24 -15.51
C TRP A 418 -12.88 -4.35 -17.02
N PRO A 419 -13.48 -3.34 -17.66
CA PRO A 419 -13.69 -3.36 -19.10
C PRO A 419 -12.36 -3.48 -19.86
N ARG A 420 -12.31 -4.39 -20.82
CA ARG A 420 -11.12 -4.68 -21.63
C ARG A 420 -10.61 -3.46 -22.39
N SER A 421 -11.54 -2.62 -22.83
CA SER A 421 -11.25 -1.32 -23.45
C SER A 421 -11.58 -0.21 -22.46
N GLY A 422 -10.60 0.64 -22.16
CA GLY A 422 -10.76 1.84 -21.33
C GLY A 422 -10.88 1.59 -19.82
N GLY A 423 -11.04 0.35 -19.35
CA GLY A 423 -11.06 0.01 -17.92
C GLY A 423 -9.74 0.31 -17.22
N ILE A 424 -9.81 0.65 -15.94
CA ILE A 424 -8.63 0.82 -15.09
C ILE A 424 -8.24 -0.54 -14.49
N PRO A 425 -7.03 -1.07 -14.77
CA PRO A 425 -6.58 -2.35 -14.24
C PRO A 425 -6.47 -2.35 -12.71
N VAL A 426 -6.56 -3.53 -12.12
CA VAL A 426 -6.35 -3.75 -10.67
C VAL A 426 -4.94 -4.31 -10.44
N VAL A 427 -4.31 -4.00 -9.30
CA VAL A 427 -2.97 -4.50 -8.96
C VAL A 427 -3.02 -5.99 -8.62
N HIS A 428 -1.96 -6.73 -8.92
CA HIS A 428 -1.82 -8.10 -8.41
C HIS A 428 -1.53 -8.08 -6.89
N HIS A 429 -2.05 -9.09 -6.19
CA HIS A 429 -1.93 -9.18 -4.74
C HIS A 429 -0.48 -9.25 -4.24
N GLU A 430 0.38 -10.02 -4.90
CA GLU A 430 1.78 -10.15 -4.48
C GLU A 430 2.55 -8.81 -4.55
N PRO A 431 2.54 -8.07 -5.68
CA PRO A 431 3.07 -6.72 -5.75
C PRO A 431 2.55 -5.80 -4.63
N LEU A 432 1.23 -5.69 -4.45
CA LEU A 432 0.64 -4.83 -3.41
C LEU A 432 1.12 -5.20 -2.01
N THR A 433 1.13 -6.49 -1.69
CA THR A 433 1.62 -7.02 -0.41
C THR A 433 3.10 -6.70 -0.21
N TRP A 434 3.91 -6.79 -1.26
CA TRP A 434 5.32 -6.43 -1.21
C TRP A 434 5.51 -4.92 -0.94
N LEU A 435 4.73 -4.06 -1.59
CA LEU A 435 4.75 -2.62 -1.31
C LEU A 435 4.43 -2.33 0.16
N LEU A 436 3.34 -2.89 0.70
CA LEU A 436 2.97 -2.72 2.11
C LEU A 436 4.07 -3.23 3.06
N ARG A 437 4.75 -4.32 2.70
CA ARG A 437 5.91 -4.82 3.45
C ARG A 437 7.08 -3.85 3.42
N ILE A 438 7.37 -3.23 2.27
CA ILE A 438 8.41 -2.20 2.14
C ILE A 438 8.09 -1.02 3.07
N LEU A 439 6.84 -0.54 3.08
CA LEU A 439 6.44 0.58 3.94
C LEU A 439 6.71 0.27 5.41
N ARG A 440 6.20 -0.89 5.88
CA ARG A 440 6.34 -1.32 7.28
C ARG A 440 7.78 -1.61 7.68
N GLN A 441 8.58 -2.22 6.79
CA GLN A 441 9.90 -2.74 7.15
C GLN A 441 11.05 -1.84 6.74
N GLU A 442 10.85 -0.83 5.90
CA GLU A 442 11.96 -0.04 5.37
C GLU A 442 11.75 1.46 5.47
N VAL A 443 10.50 1.93 5.37
CA VAL A 443 10.18 3.36 5.25
C VAL A 443 9.72 3.97 6.57
N LEU A 444 8.79 3.30 7.27
CA LEU A 444 8.11 3.79 8.48
C LEU A 444 8.69 3.20 9.78
N LYS A 445 9.97 2.85 9.77
CA LYS A 445 10.66 2.15 10.85
C LYS A 445 10.95 3.01 12.08
#